data_AF-A0A2E2BV08-F1
#
_entry.id   AF-A0A2E2BV08-F1
#
_cell.length_a   1.000
_cell.length_b   1.000
_cell.length_c   1.000
_cell.angle_alpha   90.00
_cell.angle_beta   90.00
_cell.angle_gamma   90.00
#
_symmetry.space_group_name_H-M   'P 1'
#
loop_
_entity.id
_entity.type
_entity.pdbx_description
1 polymer ?
#
loop_
_entity_poly.entity_id
_entity_poly.type
_entity_poly.pdbx_seq_one_letter_code
_entity_poly.pdbx_strand_id
1 'polypeptide(L)'
;MLFAHGFEGSPTGSKPTYMKEALGWKVTAPKMSELGWSIASQTDVLIKHLDEGEYDLVVGSSMGGLAAANASSMRPSEDIRLLLIAPAFGLAENWEGMEETGRSAWKTTGERRYTGFELDIVLPWEFMESAERMSWPIPAHPTSIMHGRFDEVVPISYSRKVNESCKNVTLYETDDGHRMKDSLSLIQEIASELMGGFVSKSNEEEKVEVQEEVSQEVSDAGDEHNLEVDGDSEEDIEQLEAEMKKLEAQMAKKKEKLEASKKEARLEELALEKEEEEIERELESMEASEAVQQAEQEVERARAEAEEANKKAEAEEAEAEEARLIAEMEEEEAKEAKADAAAAKRKLADAILKAEIAGKDVQGITSEAEDEKRELLILERVGKRRDSIDWKKIGEFGGSSSDDLTLINGIDEFTQKKLNSLGVFSYEQLSRMDSTTAKNVNDALEMLPGKVIEMDWTKQAITMLELKGVDKASSSLIEDESDEVFADLSAAQIKWAQIGKAGDRKSDDLTQIKGVDAETQKKLKVLGIRTYDQLSRMDTETAEAVNGALGMMPGRVSKMMWAQQAKALMD
;
A
#
# COMPACT_ATOMS: atom_id res chain seq x y z
N MET A 1 -5.73 -18.52 -20.12
CA MET A 1 -5.56 -18.17 -18.69
C MET A 1 -6.47 -17.02 -18.28
N LEU A 2 -6.83 -16.97 -17.00
CA LEU A 2 -7.56 -15.88 -16.35
C LEU A 2 -6.59 -15.09 -15.44
N PHE A 3 -6.63 -13.76 -15.44
CA PHE A 3 -5.76 -12.91 -14.63
C PHE A 3 -6.54 -12.00 -13.67
N ALA A 4 -6.32 -12.18 -12.37
CA ALA A 4 -6.89 -11.38 -11.29
C ALA A 4 -5.91 -10.29 -10.83
N HIS A 5 -6.26 -9.03 -11.04
CA HIS A 5 -5.42 -7.90 -10.66
C HIS A 5 -5.54 -7.56 -9.16
N GLY A 6 -4.54 -6.85 -8.60
CA GLY A 6 -4.57 -6.37 -7.21
C GLY A 6 -5.61 -5.27 -6.97
N PHE A 7 -5.69 -4.76 -5.74
CA PHE A 7 -6.67 -3.75 -5.33
C PHE A 7 -6.61 -2.47 -6.18
N GLU A 8 -5.43 -1.83 -6.25
CA GLU A 8 -5.12 -0.75 -7.20
C GLU A 8 -4.73 -1.27 -8.61
N GLY A 9 -5.16 -2.48 -8.97
CA GLY A 9 -4.86 -3.09 -10.25
C GLY A 9 -5.82 -2.67 -11.35
N SER A 10 -5.47 -3.00 -12.59
CA SER A 10 -6.35 -2.85 -13.74
C SER A 10 -6.18 -4.01 -14.74
N PRO A 11 -7.18 -4.28 -15.59
CA PRO A 11 -7.09 -5.27 -16.67
C PRO A 11 -5.89 -5.10 -17.62
N THR A 12 -5.39 -3.87 -17.75
CA THR A 12 -4.30 -3.46 -18.65
C THR A 12 -2.99 -3.18 -17.90
N GLY A 13 -2.89 -3.57 -16.63
CA GLY A 13 -1.68 -3.38 -15.81
C GLY A 13 -0.44 -4.09 -16.36
N SER A 14 0.74 -3.82 -15.79
CA SER A 14 2.01 -4.35 -16.29
C SER A 14 2.08 -5.90 -16.32
N LYS A 15 1.55 -6.57 -15.29
CA LYS A 15 1.55 -8.05 -15.20
C LYS A 15 0.73 -8.74 -16.31
N PRO A 16 -0.58 -8.45 -16.52
CA PRO A 16 -1.35 -9.08 -17.59
C PRO A 16 -0.84 -8.68 -18.99
N THR A 17 -0.36 -7.45 -19.16
CA THR A 17 0.25 -6.99 -20.42
C THR A 17 1.55 -7.75 -20.72
N TYR A 18 2.44 -7.94 -19.74
CA TYR A 18 3.65 -8.77 -19.88
C TYR A 18 3.33 -10.22 -20.29
N MET A 19 2.35 -10.85 -19.61
CA MET A 19 1.90 -12.21 -19.94
C MET A 19 1.35 -12.32 -21.37
N LYS A 20 0.61 -11.29 -21.83
CA LYS A 20 0.03 -11.24 -23.17
C LYS A 20 1.07 -10.96 -24.26
N GLU A 21 1.98 -10.01 -24.04
CA GLU A 21 2.85 -9.44 -25.08
C GLU A 21 4.25 -10.03 -25.10
N ALA A 22 4.84 -10.35 -23.94
CA ALA A 22 6.16 -10.96 -23.85
C ALA A 22 6.09 -12.51 -23.83
N LEU A 23 5.11 -13.09 -23.11
CA LEU A 23 4.94 -14.55 -23.04
C LEU A 23 3.98 -15.11 -24.10
N GLY A 24 3.26 -14.24 -24.82
CA GLY A 24 2.32 -14.62 -25.89
C GLY A 24 1.05 -15.33 -25.41
N TRP A 25 0.72 -15.24 -24.11
CA TRP A 25 -0.38 -16.00 -23.52
C TRP A 25 -1.76 -15.41 -23.85
N LYS A 26 -2.77 -16.29 -24.00
CA LYS A 26 -4.19 -15.88 -24.12
C LYS A 26 -4.71 -15.46 -22.75
N VAL A 27 -4.52 -14.18 -22.41
CA VAL A 27 -4.97 -13.56 -21.16
C VAL A 27 -6.39 -13.03 -21.28
N THR A 28 -7.30 -13.49 -20.42
CA THR A 28 -8.52 -12.77 -20.02
C THR A 28 -8.27 -12.08 -18.69
N ALA A 29 -8.57 -10.79 -18.55
CA ALA A 29 -8.39 -10.04 -17.31
C ALA A 29 -9.66 -9.23 -16.99
N PRO A 30 -10.53 -9.67 -16.07
CA PRO A 30 -11.68 -8.89 -15.64
C PRO A 30 -11.26 -7.64 -14.87
N LYS A 31 -12.18 -6.66 -14.78
CA LYS A 31 -12.10 -5.62 -13.76
C LYS A 31 -12.56 -6.23 -12.44
N MET A 32 -11.64 -6.48 -11.51
CA MET A 32 -11.95 -7.14 -10.24
C MET A 32 -13.05 -6.42 -9.43
N SER A 33 -13.07 -5.08 -9.47
CA SER A 33 -14.11 -4.25 -8.85
C SER A 33 -15.34 -4.00 -9.74
N GLU A 34 -15.77 -5.02 -10.51
CA GLU A 34 -17.06 -5.01 -11.24
C GLU A 34 -18.26 -5.14 -10.29
N LEU A 35 -18.19 -6.08 -9.34
CA LEU A 35 -19.29 -6.37 -8.40
C LEU A 35 -19.17 -5.63 -7.06
N GLY A 36 -17.98 -5.15 -6.72
CA GLY A 36 -17.70 -4.48 -5.44
C GLY A 36 -16.21 -4.51 -5.12
N TRP A 37 -15.80 -3.83 -4.04
CA TRP A 37 -14.39 -3.75 -3.65
C TRP A 37 -13.95 -4.86 -2.69
N SER A 38 -14.90 -5.54 -2.03
CA SER A 38 -14.62 -6.56 -1.01
C SER A 38 -13.97 -7.82 -1.59
N ILE A 39 -13.33 -8.64 -0.75
CA ILE A 39 -12.72 -9.88 -1.22
C ILE A 39 -13.79 -10.89 -1.66
N ALA A 40 -15.01 -10.83 -1.09
CA ALA A 40 -16.14 -11.59 -1.58
C ALA A 40 -16.51 -11.15 -3.02
N SER A 41 -16.77 -9.86 -3.24
CA SER A 41 -17.13 -9.35 -4.59
C SER A 41 -16.06 -9.65 -5.65
N GLN A 42 -14.78 -9.53 -5.29
CA GLN A 42 -13.67 -9.84 -6.21
C GLN A 42 -13.52 -11.35 -6.48
N THR A 43 -13.90 -12.20 -5.52
CA THR A 43 -13.95 -13.67 -5.73
C THR A 43 -15.11 -14.03 -6.66
N ASP A 44 -16.29 -13.44 -6.48
CA ASP A 44 -17.47 -13.67 -7.31
C ASP A 44 -17.24 -13.30 -8.79
N VAL A 45 -16.43 -12.26 -9.07
CA VAL A 45 -16.01 -11.90 -10.44
C VAL A 45 -15.19 -13.01 -11.10
N LEU A 46 -14.30 -13.68 -10.36
CA LEU A 46 -13.52 -14.81 -10.89
C LEU A 46 -14.37 -16.06 -11.04
N ILE A 47 -15.23 -16.36 -10.07
CA ILE A 47 -16.17 -17.48 -10.12
C ILE A 47 -17.08 -17.36 -11.34
N LYS A 48 -17.68 -16.18 -11.56
CA LYS A 48 -18.48 -15.89 -12.76
C LYS A 48 -17.72 -16.21 -14.05
N HIS A 49 -16.46 -15.79 -14.17
CA HIS A 49 -15.68 -16.08 -15.37
C HIS A 49 -15.25 -17.54 -15.52
N LEU A 50 -14.97 -18.26 -14.43
CA LEU A 50 -14.73 -19.70 -14.44
C LEU A 50 -15.99 -20.47 -14.89
N ASP A 51 -17.15 -20.12 -14.34
CA ASP A 51 -18.45 -20.70 -14.71
C ASP A 51 -18.85 -20.35 -16.17
N GLU A 52 -18.34 -19.25 -16.72
CA GLU A 52 -18.60 -18.77 -18.09
C GLU A 52 -17.59 -19.30 -19.15
N GLY A 53 -16.44 -19.90 -18.77
CA GLY A 53 -15.44 -20.30 -19.77
C GLY A 53 -14.21 -21.07 -19.27
N GLU A 54 -13.62 -21.83 -20.19
CA GLU A 54 -12.50 -22.75 -19.95
C GLU A 54 -11.16 -22.02 -19.80
N TYR A 55 -10.40 -22.35 -18.74
CA TYR A 55 -9.04 -21.86 -18.48
C TYR A 55 -8.16 -22.97 -17.91
N ASP A 56 -6.92 -23.07 -18.37
CA ASP A 56 -5.91 -24.02 -17.87
C ASP A 56 -5.21 -23.50 -16.60
N LEU A 57 -5.09 -22.17 -16.49
CA LEU A 57 -4.32 -21.45 -15.49
C LEU A 57 -5.06 -20.18 -15.06
N VAL A 58 -5.21 -19.99 -13.76
CA VAL A 58 -5.66 -18.76 -13.12
C VAL A 58 -4.45 -18.12 -12.42
N VAL A 59 -4.22 -16.83 -12.69
CA VAL A 59 -3.08 -16.09 -12.15
C VAL A 59 -3.60 -14.89 -11.37
N GLY A 60 -3.18 -14.70 -10.12
CA GLY A 60 -3.67 -13.60 -9.29
C GLY A 60 -2.55 -12.87 -8.57
N SER A 61 -2.61 -11.54 -8.48
CA SER A 61 -1.60 -10.74 -7.78
C SER A 61 -2.18 -9.89 -6.66
N SER A 62 -1.51 -9.79 -5.51
CA SER A 62 -2.00 -9.05 -4.33
C SER A 62 -3.41 -9.54 -3.93
N MET A 63 -4.37 -8.65 -3.76
CA MET A 63 -5.77 -9.00 -3.46
C MET A 63 -6.42 -9.91 -4.53
N GLY A 64 -6.04 -9.79 -5.80
CA GLY A 64 -6.46 -10.73 -6.85
C GLY A 64 -5.88 -12.13 -6.67
N GLY A 65 -4.72 -12.25 -6.01
CA GLY A 65 -4.16 -13.53 -5.57
C GLY A 65 -4.99 -14.19 -4.47
N LEU A 66 -5.44 -13.40 -3.49
CA LEU A 66 -6.38 -13.87 -2.47
C LEU A 66 -7.72 -14.29 -3.08
N ALA A 67 -8.22 -13.54 -4.07
CA ALA A 67 -9.48 -13.84 -4.77
C ALA A 67 -9.36 -15.14 -5.57
N ALA A 68 -8.25 -15.36 -6.28
CA ALA A 68 -7.99 -16.59 -7.02
C ALA A 68 -7.85 -17.81 -6.10
N ALA A 69 -7.23 -17.64 -4.93
CA ALA A 69 -7.14 -18.69 -3.90
C ALA A 69 -8.53 -19.04 -3.33
N ASN A 70 -9.38 -18.05 -3.02
CA ASN A 70 -10.76 -18.28 -2.56
C ASN A 70 -11.63 -18.93 -3.65
N ALA A 71 -11.56 -18.46 -4.89
CA ALA A 71 -12.31 -19.05 -6.02
C ALA A 71 -11.93 -20.53 -6.22
N SER A 72 -10.65 -20.85 -6.11
CA SER A 72 -10.12 -22.22 -6.10
C SER A 72 -10.71 -23.08 -4.98
N SER A 73 -10.82 -22.58 -3.75
CA SER A 73 -11.50 -23.28 -2.65
C SER A 73 -13.01 -23.50 -2.92
N MET A 74 -13.66 -22.57 -3.64
CA MET A 74 -15.10 -22.58 -3.94
C MET A 74 -15.47 -23.31 -5.26
N ARG A 75 -14.47 -23.77 -6.03
CA ARG A 75 -14.62 -24.49 -7.30
C ARG A 75 -13.65 -25.69 -7.41
N PRO A 76 -13.61 -26.62 -6.43
CA PRO A 76 -12.62 -27.71 -6.37
C PRO A 76 -12.76 -28.79 -7.48
N SER A 77 -13.63 -28.58 -8.46
CA SER A 77 -13.92 -29.47 -9.59
C SER A 77 -13.22 -29.08 -10.89
N GLU A 78 -12.60 -27.91 -10.97
CA GLU A 78 -12.09 -27.35 -12.22
C GLU A 78 -10.68 -27.85 -12.55
N ASP A 79 -10.36 -28.05 -13.84
CA ASP A 79 -9.01 -28.44 -14.29
C ASP A 79 -8.07 -27.21 -14.38
N ILE A 80 -8.11 -26.35 -13.36
CA ILE A 80 -7.27 -25.14 -13.25
C ILE A 80 -5.99 -25.41 -12.47
N ARG A 81 -4.95 -24.62 -12.77
CA ARG A 81 -3.77 -24.43 -11.91
C ARG A 81 -3.77 -22.99 -11.39
N LEU A 82 -3.09 -22.73 -10.27
CA LEU A 82 -2.97 -21.39 -9.68
C LEU A 82 -1.52 -20.87 -9.67
N LEU A 83 -1.30 -19.67 -10.21
CA LEU A 83 -0.08 -18.90 -9.95
C LEU A 83 -0.41 -17.62 -9.17
N LEU A 84 0.04 -17.55 -7.93
CA LEU A 84 -0.24 -16.43 -7.01
C LEU A 84 1.01 -15.55 -6.87
N ILE A 85 0.90 -14.25 -7.16
CA ILE A 85 2.05 -13.32 -7.19
C ILE A 85 1.91 -12.27 -6.07
N ALA A 86 2.67 -12.45 -4.99
CA ALA A 86 2.51 -11.73 -3.73
C ALA A 86 1.05 -11.69 -3.23
N PRO A 87 0.38 -12.85 -3.04
CA PRO A 87 -1.03 -12.91 -2.66
C PRO A 87 -1.28 -12.29 -1.28
N ALA A 88 -2.31 -11.45 -1.18
CA ALA A 88 -2.67 -10.74 0.04
C ALA A 88 -3.43 -11.62 1.05
N PHE A 89 -2.84 -12.76 1.45
CA PHE A 89 -3.29 -13.50 2.64
C PHE A 89 -3.22 -12.62 3.89
N GLY A 90 -3.98 -12.94 4.94
CA GLY A 90 -4.01 -12.13 6.17
C GLY A 90 -4.57 -10.71 5.97
N LEU A 91 -5.50 -10.52 5.03
CA LEU A 91 -6.03 -9.22 4.63
C LEU A 91 -6.70 -8.46 5.80
N ALA A 92 -7.36 -9.15 6.73
CA ALA A 92 -7.99 -8.53 7.89
C ALA A 92 -6.96 -8.09 8.94
N GLU A 93 -5.89 -8.85 9.11
CA GLU A 93 -4.81 -8.59 10.05
C GLU A 93 -3.85 -7.49 9.59
N ASN A 94 -3.60 -7.39 8.29
CA ASN A 94 -2.53 -6.57 7.69
C ASN A 94 -3.05 -5.34 6.92
N TRP A 95 -4.32 -4.97 7.07
CA TRP A 95 -4.82 -3.73 6.49
C TRP A 95 -4.48 -2.51 7.35
N GLU A 96 -4.01 -1.43 6.71
CA GLU A 96 -3.47 -0.26 7.41
C GLU A 96 -4.50 0.44 8.32
N GLY A 97 -4.08 0.73 9.56
CA GLY A 97 -4.92 1.37 10.57
C GLY A 97 -6.14 0.52 10.97
N MET A 98 -5.96 -0.80 11.11
CA MET A 98 -6.94 -1.76 11.64
C MET A 98 -6.59 -2.29 13.03
N GLU A 99 -5.94 -1.45 13.83
CA GLU A 99 -6.00 -1.53 15.29
C GLU A 99 -7.46 -1.62 15.79
N GLU A 100 -7.66 -2.10 17.02
CA GLU A 100 -8.99 -2.30 17.61
C GLU A 100 -9.87 -1.04 17.56
N THR A 101 -9.26 0.13 17.75
CA THR A 101 -9.90 1.45 17.62
C THR A 101 -10.38 1.73 16.19
N GLY A 102 -9.52 1.47 15.19
CA GLY A 102 -9.79 1.69 13.77
C GLY A 102 -10.85 0.74 13.18
N ARG A 103 -10.88 -0.52 13.63
CA ARG A 103 -11.96 -1.47 13.32
C ARG A 103 -13.27 -1.05 13.98
N SER A 104 -13.25 -0.74 15.27
CA SER A 104 -14.44 -0.32 16.02
C SER A 104 -15.08 0.94 15.46
N ALA A 105 -14.27 1.92 15.03
CA ALA A 105 -14.75 3.12 14.36
C ALA A 105 -15.45 2.80 13.03
N TRP A 106 -14.82 2.01 12.15
CA TRP A 106 -15.42 1.63 10.86
C TRP A 106 -16.71 0.79 11.03
N LYS A 107 -16.73 -0.13 11.99
CA LYS A 107 -17.92 -0.91 12.33
C LYS A 107 -19.08 -0.04 12.83
N THR A 108 -18.78 1.10 13.45
CA THR A 108 -19.77 2.07 13.95
C THR A 108 -20.24 3.04 12.86
N THR A 109 -19.37 3.47 11.94
CA THR A 109 -19.76 4.33 10.81
C THR A 109 -20.42 3.57 9.67
N GLY A 110 -20.15 2.26 9.54
CA GLY A 110 -20.59 1.44 8.41
C GLY A 110 -19.77 1.66 7.13
N GLU A 111 -18.96 2.70 7.06
CA GLU A 111 -18.16 3.10 5.90
C GLU A 111 -16.83 3.78 6.28
N ARG A 112 -15.79 3.59 5.46
CA ARG A 112 -14.46 4.20 5.63
C ARG A 112 -13.90 4.60 4.27
N ARG A 113 -13.34 5.80 4.18
CA ARG A 113 -12.68 6.28 2.94
C ARG A 113 -11.31 5.61 2.79
N TYR A 114 -11.01 5.15 1.58
CA TYR A 114 -9.68 4.74 1.15
C TYR A 114 -9.20 5.72 0.09
N THR A 115 -7.99 6.25 0.26
CA THR A 115 -7.35 7.15 -0.68
C THR A 115 -5.94 6.64 -0.96
N GLY A 116 -5.77 6.00 -2.12
CA GLY A 116 -4.51 5.43 -2.62
C GLY A 116 -3.90 6.26 -3.76
N PHE A 117 -3.19 5.60 -4.67
CA PHE A 117 -2.48 6.25 -5.78
C PHE A 117 -3.41 6.80 -6.87
N GLU A 118 -4.39 5.99 -7.31
CA GLU A 118 -5.40 6.35 -8.32
C GLU A 118 -6.85 6.16 -7.82
N LEU A 119 -7.03 5.67 -6.60
CA LEU A 119 -8.35 5.38 -6.02
C LEU A 119 -8.65 6.33 -4.86
N ASP A 120 -9.74 7.08 -4.97
CA ASP A 120 -10.43 7.72 -3.85
C ASP A 120 -11.85 7.17 -3.79
N ILE A 121 -12.11 6.28 -2.82
CA ILE A 121 -13.32 5.47 -2.74
C ILE A 121 -13.80 5.34 -1.30
N VAL A 122 -15.09 5.03 -1.13
CA VAL A 122 -15.66 4.70 0.17
C VAL A 122 -15.91 3.20 0.21
N LEU A 123 -15.34 2.52 1.21
CA LEU A 123 -15.47 1.09 1.43
C LEU A 123 -16.55 0.83 2.51
N PRO A 124 -17.55 -0.01 2.24
CA PRO A 124 -18.52 -0.43 3.25
C PRO A 124 -17.86 -1.36 4.27
N TRP A 125 -18.43 -1.47 5.48
CA TRP A 125 -17.96 -2.37 6.54
C TRP A 125 -17.90 -3.85 6.10
N GLU A 126 -18.78 -4.26 5.16
CA GLU A 126 -18.75 -5.58 4.50
C GLU A 126 -17.38 -5.90 3.87
N PHE A 127 -16.58 -4.90 3.49
CA PHE A 127 -15.19 -5.11 3.08
C PHE A 127 -14.39 -5.86 4.16
N MET A 128 -14.48 -5.41 5.42
CA MET A 128 -13.78 -6.03 6.55
C MET A 128 -14.42 -7.36 6.95
N GLU A 129 -15.75 -7.48 6.96
CA GLU A 129 -16.44 -8.75 7.26
C GLU A 129 -16.11 -9.84 6.23
N SER A 130 -15.94 -9.46 4.96
CA SER A 130 -15.44 -10.37 3.92
C SER A 130 -13.98 -10.74 4.14
N ALA A 131 -13.13 -9.80 4.55
CA ALA A 131 -11.72 -10.03 4.84
C ALA A 131 -11.53 -10.98 6.03
N GLU A 132 -12.22 -10.73 7.15
CA GLU A 132 -12.19 -11.58 8.36
C GLU A 132 -12.56 -13.04 8.03
N ARG A 133 -13.51 -13.24 7.10
CA ARG A 133 -13.95 -14.58 6.64
C ARG A 133 -13.06 -15.22 5.57
N MET A 134 -12.35 -14.44 4.75
CA MET A 134 -11.72 -14.92 3.49
C MET A 134 -10.21 -14.65 3.39
N SER A 135 -9.55 -14.21 4.47
CA SER A 135 -8.09 -13.94 4.50
C SER A 135 -7.18 -15.17 4.41
N TRP A 136 -7.71 -16.38 4.70
CA TRP A 136 -6.94 -17.62 4.79
C TRP A 136 -7.62 -18.81 4.09
N PRO A 137 -7.87 -18.73 2.77
CA PRO A 137 -8.40 -19.87 2.01
C PRO A 137 -7.36 -20.99 1.89
N ILE A 138 -7.84 -22.24 1.80
CA ILE A 138 -7.04 -23.41 1.44
C ILE A 138 -7.29 -23.68 -0.05
N PRO A 139 -6.34 -23.41 -0.97
CA PRO A 139 -6.55 -23.64 -2.39
C PRO A 139 -6.78 -25.14 -2.66
N ALA A 140 -7.76 -25.49 -3.49
CA ALA A 140 -8.03 -26.89 -3.84
C ALA A 140 -7.08 -27.43 -4.93
N HIS A 141 -6.62 -26.54 -5.81
CA HIS A 141 -5.86 -26.88 -7.02
C HIS A 141 -4.35 -26.81 -6.82
N PRO A 142 -3.53 -27.42 -7.70
CA PRO A 142 -2.08 -27.21 -7.72
C PRO A 142 -1.76 -25.71 -7.80
N THR A 143 -0.92 -25.23 -6.88
CA THR A 143 -0.71 -23.80 -6.65
C THR A 143 0.78 -23.47 -6.50
N SER A 144 1.31 -22.59 -7.35
CA SER A 144 2.60 -21.94 -7.12
C SER A 144 2.40 -20.54 -6.57
N ILE A 145 3.12 -20.18 -5.50
CA ILE A 145 3.18 -18.81 -4.97
C ILE A 145 4.56 -18.22 -5.30
N MET A 146 4.61 -17.05 -5.93
CA MET A 146 5.84 -16.28 -6.12
C MET A 146 5.77 -15.03 -5.23
N HIS A 147 6.68 -14.89 -4.26
CA HIS A 147 6.62 -13.83 -3.24
C HIS A 147 8.00 -13.23 -2.97
N GLY A 148 8.06 -11.90 -2.86
CA GLY A 148 9.31 -11.17 -2.61
C GLY A 148 9.72 -11.20 -1.13
N ARG A 149 11.00 -11.46 -0.83
CA ARG A 149 11.53 -11.43 0.55
C ARG A 149 11.52 -10.04 1.17
N PHE A 150 11.39 -8.99 0.36
CA PHE A 150 11.32 -7.59 0.76
C PHE A 150 9.93 -7.00 0.48
N ASP A 151 8.88 -7.80 0.62
CA ASP A 151 7.50 -7.35 0.49
C ASP A 151 7.03 -6.59 1.75
N GLU A 152 7.14 -5.26 1.69
CA GLU A 152 6.70 -4.30 2.71
C GLU A 152 5.17 -4.15 2.82
N VAL A 153 4.39 -4.73 1.90
CA VAL A 153 2.93 -4.55 1.83
C VAL A 153 2.19 -5.81 2.31
N VAL A 154 2.71 -7.00 2.01
CA VAL A 154 2.19 -8.28 2.49
C VAL A 154 3.35 -9.14 3.00
N PRO A 155 3.45 -9.39 4.32
CA PRO A 155 4.53 -10.19 4.90
C PRO A 155 4.65 -11.58 4.27
N ILE A 156 5.85 -11.92 3.79
CA ILE A 156 6.14 -13.23 3.17
C ILE A 156 5.85 -14.42 4.10
N SER A 157 5.89 -14.20 5.42
CA SER A 157 5.48 -15.18 6.45
C SER A 157 4.05 -15.70 6.25
N TYR A 158 3.15 -14.92 5.66
CA TYR A 158 1.79 -15.34 5.37
C TYR A 158 1.73 -16.37 4.24
N SER A 159 2.55 -16.20 3.20
CA SER A 159 2.70 -17.19 2.12
C SER A 159 3.46 -18.44 2.58
N ARG A 160 4.42 -18.31 3.50
CA ARG A 160 5.06 -19.46 4.18
C ARG A 160 4.03 -20.29 4.96
N LYS A 161 3.21 -19.64 5.81
CA LYS A 161 2.11 -20.27 6.57
C LYS A 161 1.14 -21.04 5.67
N VAL A 162 0.74 -20.48 4.51
CA VAL A 162 -0.13 -21.18 3.55
C VAL A 162 0.58 -22.36 2.90
N ASN A 163 1.85 -22.21 2.50
CA ASN A 163 2.67 -23.29 1.93
C ASN A 163 2.90 -24.45 2.93
N GLU A 164 3.17 -24.16 4.19
CA GLU A 164 3.29 -25.14 5.28
C GLU A 164 1.96 -25.89 5.54
N SER A 165 0.83 -25.20 5.39
CA SER A 165 -0.50 -25.77 5.64
C SER A 165 -1.05 -26.61 4.48
N CYS A 166 -0.58 -26.40 3.24
CA CYS A 166 -1.23 -26.92 2.03
C CYS A 166 -0.28 -27.77 1.16
N LYS A 167 -0.48 -29.09 1.14
CA LYS A 167 0.36 -30.08 0.42
C LYS A 167 0.37 -29.95 -1.11
N ASN A 168 -0.47 -29.09 -1.66
CA ASN A 168 -0.64 -28.76 -3.08
C ASN A 168 -0.14 -27.35 -3.44
N VAL A 169 0.49 -26.66 -2.48
CA VAL A 169 1.12 -25.34 -2.65
C VAL A 169 2.64 -25.50 -2.78
N THR A 170 3.30 -24.61 -3.52
CA THR A 170 4.76 -24.50 -3.59
C THR A 170 5.17 -23.03 -3.63
N LEU A 171 5.99 -22.60 -2.69
CA LEU A 171 6.47 -21.21 -2.54
C LEU A 171 7.84 -21.00 -3.18
N TYR A 172 7.91 -19.98 -4.05
CA TYR A 172 9.11 -19.48 -4.71
C TYR A 172 9.43 -18.08 -4.15
N GLU A 173 10.51 -17.97 -3.37
CA GLU A 173 10.91 -16.71 -2.74
C GLU A 173 11.94 -15.95 -3.59
N THR A 174 11.72 -14.66 -3.85
CA THR A 174 12.58 -13.84 -4.72
C THR A 174 13.14 -12.60 -4.02
N ASP A 175 14.22 -12.02 -4.55
CA ASP A 175 14.87 -10.81 -4.03
C ASP A 175 14.16 -9.52 -4.53
N ASP A 176 12.86 -9.43 -4.29
CA ASP A 176 11.95 -8.40 -4.83
C ASP A 176 10.99 -7.90 -3.73
N GLY A 177 10.22 -6.86 -4.02
CA GLY A 177 9.16 -6.33 -3.14
C GLY A 177 7.76 -6.49 -3.75
N HIS A 178 6.72 -5.97 -3.10
CA HIS A 178 5.30 -6.29 -3.43
C HIS A 178 4.91 -6.17 -4.91
N ARG A 179 5.49 -5.22 -5.64
CA ARG A 179 5.15 -5.00 -7.05
C ARG A 179 5.73 -6.09 -7.97
N MET A 180 6.66 -6.93 -7.49
CA MET A 180 7.25 -8.09 -8.17
C MET A 180 7.70 -7.75 -9.60
N LYS A 181 8.60 -6.77 -9.72
CA LYS A 181 9.00 -6.18 -11.01
C LYS A 181 10.23 -6.86 -11.60
N ASP A 182 11.22 -7.13 -10.77
CA ASP A 182 12.50 -7.68 -11.20
C ASP A 182 12.40 -9.22 -11.36
N SER A 183 11.41 -9.83 -10.68
CA SER A 183 11.06 -11.25 -10.76
C SER A 183 10.15 -11.63 -11.94
N LEU A 184 9.73 -10.70 -12.81
CA LEU A 184 8.72 -10.99 -13.85
C LEU A 184 9.12 -12.11 -14.83
N SER A 185 10.41 -12.29 -15.07
CA SER A 185 10.95 -13.35 -15.94
C SER A 185 10.67 -14.77 -15.42
N LEU A 186 10.60 -14.95 -14.09
CA LEU A 186 10.40 -16.26 -13.45
C LEU A 186 8.97 -16.81 -13.66
N ILE A 187 8.02 -15.94 -14.03
CA ILE A 187 6.61 -16.29 -14.26
C ILE A 187 6.46 -17.41 -15.30
N GLN A 188 7.29 -17.41 -16.35
CA GLN A 188 7.21 -18.44 -17.39
C GLN A 188 7.74 -19.80 -16.91
N GLU A 189 8.81 -19.80 -16.11
CA GLU A 189 9.43 -21.01 -15.56
C GLU A 189 8.50 -21.67 -14.54
N ILE A 190 8.05 -20.90 -13.55
CA ILE A 190 7.15 -21.37 -12.48
C ILE A 190 5.83 -21.89 -13.07
N ALA A 191 5.25 -21.20 -14.05
CA ALA A 191 4.03 -21.68 -14.72
C ALA A 191 4.28 -22.97 -15.52
N SER A 192 5.47 -23.15 -16.11
CA SER A 192 5.81 -24.37 -16.86
C SER A 192 5.97 -25.59 -15.94
N GLU A 193 6.60 -25.41 -14.77
CA GLU A 193 6.72 -26.45 -13.74
C GLU A 193 5.35 -26.82 -13.15
N LEU A 194 4.52 -25.81 -12.83
CA LEU A 194 3.16 -25.98 -12.31
C LEU A 194 2.23 -26.78 -13.25
N MET A 195 2.39 -26.61 -14.57
CA MET A 195 1.65 -27.43 -15.56
C MET A 195 2.22 -28.85 -15.72
N GLY A 196 3.42 -29.13 -15.20
CA GLY A 196 4.07 -30.46 -15.22
C GLY A 196 3.57 -31.44 -14.16
N GLY A 197 3.15 -30.92 -12.99
CA GLY A 197 2.40 -31.66 -11.95
C GLY A 197 3.22 -32.36 -10.86
N PHE A 198 2.63 -32.43 -9.66
CA PHE A 198 3.22 -33.06 -8.46
C PHE A 198 2.16 -33.90 -7.71
N VAL A 199 2.60 -34.88 -6.89
CA VAL A 199 1.72 -35.90 -6.27
C VAL A 199 1.63 -35.74 -4.75
N SER A 200 0.41 -35.79 -4.20
CA SER A 200 0.12 -35.57 -2.76
C SER A 200 -0.34 -36.84 -2.00
N LYS A 201 -0.46 -36.75 -0.67
CA LYS A 201 -1.10 -37.76 0.21
C LYS A 201 -1.83 -37.14 1.42
N SER A 202 -3.04 -37.64 1.71
CA SER A 202 -3.84 -37.47 2.94
C SER A 202 -3.10 -38.03 4.19
N ASN A 203 -3.31 -37.61 5.45
CA ASN A 203 -4.49 -37.19 6.26
C ASN A 203 -5.32 -38.36 6.83
N GLU A 204 -5.56 -38.35 8.15
CA GLU A 204 -6.88 -38.55 8.83
C GLU A 204 -6.75 -38.49 10.37
N GLU A 205 -7.87 -38.22 11.07
CA GLU A 205 -8.06 -38.14 12.54
C GLU A 205 -9.36 -38.87 12.94
N GLU A 206 -9.54 -39.31 14.20
CA GLU A 206 -10.88 -39.63 14.76
C GLU A 206 -10.94 -39.60 16.32
N LYS A 207 -12.15 -39.65 16.92
CA LYS A 207 -12.45 -39.36 18.36
C LYS A 207 -13.80 -39.99 18.81
N VAL A 208 -14.20 -39.85 20.11
CA VAL A 208 -15.59 -39.91 20.75
C VAL A 208 -15.69 -40.83 22.03
N GLU A 209 -16.81 -40.74 22.81
CA GLU A 209 -16.92 -40.88 24.30
C GLU A 209 -17.91 -41.98 24.88
N VAL A 210 -18.50 -41.78 26.09
CA VAL A 210 -19.01 -42.79 27.09
C VAL A 210 -20.29 -42.32 27.88
N GLN A 211 -21.12 -43.20 28.53
CA GLN A 211 -22.12 -42.86 29.64
C GLN A 211 -22.80 -44.07 30.41
N GLU A 212 -23.57 -43.83 31.53
CA GLU A 212 -24.04 -44.82 32.57
C GLU A 212 -25.34 -44.43 33.43
N GLU A 213 -25.85 -45.28 34.39
CA GLU A 213 -26.71 -45.04 35.65
C GLU A 213 -28.21 -45.59 35.89
N VAL A 214 -28.87 -45.36 37.11
CA VAL A 214 -29.66 -46.35 37.99
C VAL A 214 -30.95 -45.86 38.86
N SER A 215 -31.61 -46.78 39.67
CA SER A 215 -32.83 -46.97 40.62
C SER A 215 -33.19 -46.12 41.94
N GLN A 216 -34.24 -46.27 42.86
CA GLN A 216 -35.62 -46.94 43.02
C GLN A 216 -36.34 -46.94 44.49
N GLU A 217 -37.71 -46.91 44.64
CA GLU A 217 -38.71 -47.42 45.73
C GLU A 217 -39.33 -46.68 47.03
N VAL A 218 -40.12 -47.36 47.95
CA VAL A 218 -41.26 -46.92 48.91
C VAL A 218 -41.36 -47.70 50.31
N SER A 219 -42.29 -47.72 51.36
CA SER A 219 -43.57 -47.13 52.02
C SER A 219 -43.76 -47.75 53.50
N ASP A 220 -44.73 -47.71 54.50
CA ASP A 220 -46.09 -47.19 55.02
C ASP A 220 -46.22 -47.47 56.61
N ALA A 221 -47.21 -47.44 57.58
CA ALA A 221 -48.69 -47.18 57.90
C ALA A 221 -49.03 -47.18 59.50
N GLY A 222 -50.28 -46.94 60.06
CA GLY A 222 -50.65 -47.16 61.55
C GLY A 222 -52.08 -46.76 62.19
N ASP A 223 -52.49 -47.23 63.42
CA ASP A 223 -53.79 -47.01 64.23
C ASP A 223 -53.66 -47.38 65.80
N GLU A 224 -54.54 -47.45 66.87
CA GLU A 224 -56.02 -47.36 67.24
C GLU A 224 -56.33 -47.02 68.80
N HIS A 225 -57.47 -47.41 69.49
CA HIS A 225 -58.00 -46.94 70.85
C HIS A 225 -58.48 -48.06 71.90
N ASN A 226 -59.36 -48.07 72.97
CA ASN A 226 -60.35 -47.25 73.81
C ASN A 226 -60.76 -47.92 75.22
N LEU A 227 -61.42 -47.27 76.25
CA LEU A 227 -62.04 -47.91 77.50
C LEU A 227 -63.02 -47.03 78.42
N GLU A 228 -63.79 -47.58 79.42
CA GLU A 228 -64.87 -46.95 80.28
C GLU A 228 -64.91 -47.32 81.83
N VAL A 229 -65.82 -46.73 82.67
CA VAL A 229 -65.81 -46.68 84.18
C VAL A 229 -67.21 -46.63 84.91
N ASP A 230 -67.30 -47.08 86.19
CA ASP A 230 -68.33 -46.83 87.27
C ASP A 230 -67.73 -47.21 88.67
N GLY A 231 -68.16 -46.88 89.92
CA GLY A 231 -69.24 -46.05 90.56
C GLY A 231 -69.22 -46.17 92.13
N ASP A 232 -69.80 -45.23 92.93
CA ASP A 232 -69.61 -45.08 94.43
C ASP A 232 -70.90 -44.78 95.28
N SER A 233 -70.83 -44.77 96.64
CA SER A 233 -71.97 -44.47 97.54
C SER A 233 -71.72 -43.73 98.90
N GLU A 234 -72.07 -42.44 98.94
CA GLU A 234 -72.48 -41.56 100.07
C GLU A 234 -71.77 -41.53 101.45
N GLU A 235 -71.54 -42.62 102.21
CA GLU A 235 -70.86 -42.48 103.54
C GLU A 235 -69.37 -42.12 103.41
N ASP A 236 -68.77 -42.42 102.25
CA ASP A 236 -67.45 -41.93 101.89
C ASP A 236 -67.42 -40.40 101.70
N ILE A 237 -68.55 -39.71 101.44
CA ILE A 237 -68.55 -38.31 100.99
C ILE A 237 -68.02 -37.32 102.05
N GLU A 238 -68.37 -37.42 103.34
CA GLU A 238 -67.80 -36.50 104.34
C GLU A 238 -66.29 -36.76 104.59
N GLN A 239 -65.83 -38.01 104.48
CA GLN A 239 -64.40 -38.31 104.56
C GLN A 239 -63.68 -37.83 103.29
N LEU A 240 -64.28 -38.03 102.11
CA LEU A 240 -63.82 -37.51 100.83
C LEU A 240 -63.81 -35.98 100.81
N GLU A 241 -64.75 -35.26 101.44
CA GLU A 241 -64.68 -33.79 101.52
C GLU A 241 -63.55 -33.31 102.42
N ALA A 242 -63.34 -33.95 103.58
CA ALA A 242 -62.24 -33.61 104.49
C ALA A 242 -60.87 -33.97 103.89
N GLU A 243 -60.77 -35.12 103.23
CA GLU A 243 -59.60 -35.55 102.45
C GLU A 243 -59.42 -34.66 101.23
N MET A 244 -60.45 -34.35 100.44
CA MET A 244 -60.39 -33.44 99.29
C MET A 244 -59.89 -32.07 99.72
N LYS A 245 -60.38 -31.46 100.80
CA LYS A 245 -59.91 -30.14 101.24
C LYS A 245 -58.42 -30.15 101.67
N LYS A 246 -57.96 -31.26 102.23
CA LYS A 246 -56.57 -31.52 102.60
C LYS A 246 -55.72 -31.85 101.36
N LEU A 247 -56.30 -32.48 100.35
CA LEU A 247 -55.70 -32.86 99.07
C LEU A 247 -55.64 -31.67 98.12
N GLU A 248 -56.62 -30.77 98.11
CA GLU A 248 -56.61 -29.43 97.52
C GLU A 248 -55.48 -28.58 98.12
N ALA A 249 -55.36 -28.54 99.45
CA ALA A 249 -54.24 -27.84 100.09
C ALA A 249 -52.87 -28.42 99.71
N GLN A 250 -52.77 -29.76 99.57
CA GLN A 250 -51.57 -30.41 99.05
C GLN A 250 -51.36 -30.18 97.54
N MET A 251 -52.42 -30.12 96.74
CA MET A 251 -52.39 -29.92 95.29
C MET A 251 -52.07 -28.46 94.94
N ALA A 252 -52.59 -27.49 95.70
CA ALA A 252 -52.18 -26.09 95.63
C ALA A 252 -50.69 -25.95 95.96
N LYS A 253 -50.21 -26.58 97.04
CA LYS A 253 -48.79 -26.55 97.43
C LYS A 253 -47.88 -27.34 96.47
N LYS A 254 -48.38 -28.40 95.83
CA LYS A 254 -47.71 -29.10 94.72
C LYS A 254 -47.69 -28.23 93.46
N LYS A 255 -48.79 -27.54 93.13
CA LYS A 255 -48.90 -26.65 91.97
C LYS A 255 -47.98 -25.45 92.11
N GLU A 256 -47.93 -24.81 93.27
CA GLU A 256 -46.99 -23.72 93.57
C GLU A 256 -45.53 -24.17 93.41
N LYS A 257 -45.17 -25.35 93.93
CA LYS A 257 -43.85 -25.96 93.71
C LYS A 257 -43.58 -26.32 92.24
N LEU A 258 -44.59 -26.79 91.51
CA LEU A 258 -44.48 -27.14 90.09
C LEU A 258 -44.36 -25.91 89.20
N GLU A 259 -45.06 -24.81 89.52
CA GLU A 259 -44.93 -23.51 88.88
C GLU A 259 -43.52 -22.93 89.12
N ALA A 260 -43.02 -22.99 90.36
CA ALA A 260 -41.67 -22.59 90.70
C ALA A 260 -40.61 -23.42 89.94
N SER A 261 -40.71 -24.75 89.98
CA SER A 261 -39.79 -25.67 89.28
C SER A 261 -39.87 -25.55 87.76
N LYS A 262 -41.05 -25.31 87.17
CA LYS A 262 -41.19 -25.01 85.73
C LYS A 262 -40.57 -23.67 85.36
N LYS A 263 -40.66 -22.66 86.24
CA LYS A 263 -40.02 -21.36 86.03
C LYS A 263 -38.50 -21.43 86.15
N GLU A 264 -38.01 -22.26 87.06
CA GLU A 264 -36.59 -22.57 87.25
C GLU A 264 -36.03 -23.31 86.02
N ALA A 265 -36.66 -24.41 85.61
CA ALA A 265 -36.30 -25.16 84.39
C ALA A 265 -36.34 -24.29 83.12
N ARG A 266 -37.35 -23.41 82.97
CA ARG A 266 -37.43 -22.48 81.83
C ARG A 266 -36.37 -21.37 81.85
N LEU A 267 -35.82 -21.05 83.01
CA LEU A 267 -34.68 -20.11 83.13
C LEU A 267 -33.35 -20.80 82.81
N GLU A 268 -33.25 -22.10 83.05
CA GLU A 268 -32.11 -22.96 82.69
C GLU A 268 -32.11 -23.25 81.18
N GLU A 269 -33.26 -23.63 80.62
CA GLU A 269 -33.53 -23.75 79.17
C GLU A 269 -33.13 -22.48 78.40
N LEU A 270 -33.63 -21.31 78.83
CA LEU A 270 -33.34 -20.01 78.19
C LEU A 270 -31.93 -19.47 78.51
N ALA A 271 -31.15 -20.14 79.36
CA ALA A 271 -29.72 -19.89 79.53
C ALA A 271 -28.91 -20.74 78.54
N LEU A 272 -29.27 -22.03 78.37
CA LEU A 272 -28.65 -22.93 77.40
C LEU A 272 -28.88 -22.46 75.95
N GLU A 273 -30.10 -22.03 75.59
CA GLU A 273 -30.39 -21.42 74.27
C GLU A 273 -29.41 -20.28 73.93
N LYS A 274 -29.02 -19.48 74.93
CA LYS A 274 -28.10 -18.34 74.73
C LYS A 274 -26.64 -18.74 74.65
N GLU A 275 -26.26 -19.80 75.36
CA GLU A 275 -24.90 -20.36 75.30
C GLU A 275 -24.70 -21.05 73.93
N GLU A 276 -25.73 -21.71 73.39
CA GLU A 276 -25.75 -22.20 72.01
C GLU A 276 -25.71 -21.06 70.98
N GLU A 277 -26.55 -20.02 71.10
CA GLU A 277 -26.48 -18.82 70.22
C GLU A 277 -25.11 -18.12 70.28
N GLU A 278 -24.40 -18.16 71.41
CA GLU A 278 -23.09 -17.52 71.58
C GLU A 278 -21.97 -18.36 70.95
N ILE A 279 -22.02 -19.69 71.09
CA ILE A 279 -21.13 -20.63 70.40
C ILE A 279 -21.32 -20.59 68.88
N GLU A 280 -22.57 -20.51 68.40
CA GLU A 280 -22.89 -20.39 66.96
C GLU A 280 -22.27 -19.09 66.38
N ARG A 281 -22.42 -17.97 67.09
CA ARG A 281 -21.82 -16.68 66.69
C ARG A 281 -20.28 -16.67 66.76
N GLU A 282 -19.65 -17.41 67.67
CA GLU A 282 -18.19 -17.58 67.66
C GLU A 282 -17.72 -18.45 66.47
N LEU A 283 -18.46 -19.50 66.11
CA LEU A 283 -18.19 -20.33 64.93
C LEU A 283 -18.32 -19.55 63.62
N GLU A 284 -19.43 -18.82 63.40
CA GLU A 284 -19.60 -17.95 62.22
C GLU A 284 -18.46 -16.92 62.09
N SER A 285 -18.02 -16.35 63.23
CA SER A 285 -16.91 -15.40 63.29
C SER A 285 -15.56 -16.05 62.93
N MET A 286 -15.34 -17.30 63.33
CA MET A 286 -14.15 -18.06 62.94
C MET A 286 -14.16 -18.43 61.45
N GLU A 287 -15.25 -18.93 60.91
CA GLU A 287 -15.36 -19.25 59.47
C GLU A 287 -15.18 -17.99 58.61
N ALA A 288 -15.76 -16.85 59.01
CA ALA A 288 -15.55 -15.57 58.34
C ALA A 288 -14.07 -15.11 58.40
N SER A 289 -13.38 -15.33 59.51
CA SER A 289 -11.95 -15.03 59.67
C SER A 289 -11.06 -15.90 58.79
N GLU A 290 -11.34 -17.21 58.70
CA GLU A 290 -10.61 -18.13 57.81
C GLU A 290 -10.87 -17.81 56.34
N ALA A 291 -12.10 -17.48 55.95
CA ALA A 291 -12.43 -17.05 54.59
C ALA A 291 -11.70 -15.76 54.18
N VAL A 292 -11.58 -14.78 55.09
CA VAL A 292 -10.78 -13.56 54.85
C VAL A 292 -9.30 -13.89 54.70
N GLN A 293 -8.72 -14.74 55.54
CA GLN A 293 -7.31 -15.14 55.44
C GLN A 293 -7.01 -15.90 54.13
N GLN A 294 -7.93 -16.74 53.65
CA GLN A 294 -7.80 -17.42 52.36
C GLN A 294 -7.84 -16.41 51.19
N ALA A 295 -8.76 -15.45 51.23
CA ALA A 295 -8.85 -14.39 50.22
C ALA A 295 -7.60 -13.47 50.21
N GLU A 296 -7.05 -13.13 51.39
CA GLU A 296 -5.81 -12.34 51.48
C GLU A 296 -4.61 -13.12 50.90
N GLN A 297 -4.50 -14.42 51.16
CA GLN A 297 -3.46 -15.27 50.57
C GLN A 297 -3.61 -15.42 49.04
N GLU A 298 -4.84 -15.54 48.53
CA GLU A 298 -5.07 -15.59 47.08
C GLU A 298 -4.71 -14.26 46.39
N VAL A 299 -5.04 -13.13 47.02
CA VAL A 299 -4.64 -11.79 46.54
C VAL A 299 -3.11 -11.60 46.60
N GLU A 300 -2.43 -12.09 47.64
CA GLU A 300 -0.96 -12.04 47.71
C GLU A 300 -0.33 -12.91 46.60
N ARG A 301 -0.86 -14.11 46.37
CA ARG A 301 -0.37 -15.02 45.30
C ARG A 301 -0.59 -14.42 43.91
N ALA A 302 -1.78 -13.91 43.62
CA ALA A 302 -2.11 -13.26 42.34
C ALA A 302 -1.25 -12.00 42.10
N ARG A 303 -0.92 -11.25 43.17
CA ARG A 303 -0.01 -10.11 43.08
C ARG A 303 1.43 -10.52 42.79
N ALA A 304 1.92 -11.61 43.38
CA ALA A 304 3.24 -12.16 43.09
C ALA A 304 3.34 -12.67 41.65
N GLU A 305 2.33 -13.43 41.19
CA GLU A 305 2.22 -13.89 39.79
C GLU A 305 2.22 -12.71 38.80
N ALA A 306 1.50 -11.63 39.11
CA ALA A 306 1.49 -10.41 38.30
C ALA A 306 2.84 -9.64 38.31
N GLU A 307 3.53 -9.59 39.45
CA GLU A 307 4.85 -8.94 39.55
C GLU A 307 5.95 -9.73 38.81
N GLU A 308 5.88 -11.06 38.80
CA GLU A 308 6.76 -11.92 37.99
C GLU A 308 6.47 -11.76 36.49
N ALA A 309 5.20 -11.76 36.09
CA ALA A 309 4.80 -11.53 34.70
C ALA A 309 5.26 -10.15 34.18
N ASN A 310 5.12 -9.09 34.99
CA ASN A 310 5.56 -7.75 34.62
C ASN A 310 7.10 -7.67 34.45
N LYS A 311 7.87 -8.25 35.38
CA LYS A 311 9.34 -8.33 35.26
C LYS A 311 9.79 -9.11 34.02
N LYS A 312 9.04 -10.14 33.62
CA LYS A 312 9.31 -10.86 32.38
C LYS A 312 9.03 -10.00 31.15
N ALA A 313 7.93 -9.25 31.13
CA ALA A 313 7.60 -8.32 30.05
C ALA A 313 8.64 -7.20 29.92
N GLU A 314 9.07 -6.59 31.04
CA GLU A 314 10.15 -5.57 31.07
C GLU A 314 11.49 -6.11 30.54
N ALA A 315 11.80 -7.39 30.80
CA ALA A 315 13.00 -8.04 30.25
C ALA A 315 12.89 -8.33 28.75
N GLU A 316 11.71 -8.76 28.28
CA GLU A 316 11.44 -9.04 26.86
C GLU A 316 11.40 -7.73 26.03
N GLU A 317 10.89 -6.63 26.60
CA GLU A 317 10.95 -5.29 26.01
C GLU A 317 12.40 -4.75 25.94
N ALA A 318 13.21 -4.98 26.96
CA ALA A 318 14.63 -4.60 26.96
C ALA A 318 15.45 -5.40 25.94
N GLU A 319 15.22 -6.71 25.81
CA GLU A 319 15.85 -7.55 24.77
C GLU A 319 15.42 -7.11 23.35
N ALA A 320 14.15 -6.72 23.17
CA ALA A 320 13.65 -6.18 21.91
C ALA A 320 14.25 -4.79 21.58
N GLU A 321 14.50 -3.92 22.56
CA GLU A 321 15.18 -2.64 22.32
C GLU A 321 16.68 -2.82 22.02
N GLU A 322 17.37 -3.73 22.70
CA GLU A 322 18.77 -4.08 22.35
C GLU A 322 18.86 -4.66 20.92
N ALA A 323 17.96 -5.56 20.56
CA ALA A 323 17.86 -6.10 19.20
C ALA A 323 17.53 -5.01 18.15
N ARG A 324 16.68 -4.02 18.48
CA ARG A 324 16.38 -2.88 17.60
C ARG A 324 17.61 -1.99 17.38
N LEU A 325 18.39 -1.72 18.43
CA LEU A 325 19.63 -0.94 18.34
C LEU A 325 20.72 -1.65 17.53
N ILE A 326 20.83 -2.98 17.67
CA ILE A 326 21.72 -3.80 16.84
C ILE A 326 21.29 -3.73 15.37
N ALA A 327 20.00 -3.88 15.08
CA ALA A 327 19.47 -3.78 13.71
C ALA A 327 19.65 -2.38 13.09
N GLU A 328 19.50 -1.31 13.87
CA GLU A 328 19.76 0.07 13.45
C GLU A 328 21.25 0.29 13.12
N MET A 329 22.16 -0.27 13.92
CA MET A 329 23.60 -0.26 13.64
C MET A 329 23.96 -1.08 12.39
N GLU A 330 23.39 -2.27 12.22
CA GLU A 330 23.59 -3.08 11.01
C GLU A 330 23.01 -2.41 9.75
N GLU A 331 21.91 -1.65 9.87
CA GLU A 331 21.35 -0.88 8.75
C GLU A 331 22.27 0.29 8.36
N GLU A 332 22.87 1.01 9.31
CA GLU A 332 23.85 2.06 9.04
C GLU A 332 25.18 1.49 8.50
N GLU A 333 25.70 0.38 9.02
CA GLU A 333 26.87 -0.30 8.41
C GLU A 333 26.55 -0.79 6.98
N ALA A 334 25.34 -1.31 6.75
CA ALA A 334 24.88 -1.68 5.41
C ALA A 334 24.69 -0.46 4.49
N LYS A 335 24.32 0.72 5.00
CA LYS A 335 24.27 1.98 4.23
C LYS A 335 25.68 2.47 3.89
N GLU A 336 26.63 2.43 4.83
CA GLU A 336 28.03 2.77 4.58
C GLU A 336 28.64 1.83 3.53
N ALA A 337 28.47 0.50 3.69
CA ALA A 337 28.92 -0.48 2.71
C ALA A 337 28.28 -0.29 1.31
N LYS A 338 26.98 0.08 1.24
CA LYS A 338 26.31 0.44 -0.03
C LYS A 338 26.88 1.73 -0.63
N ALA A 339 27.17 2.74 0.18
CA ALA A 339 27.77 4.01 -0.26
C ALA A 339 29.20 3.80 -0.80
N ASP A 340 30.00 2.99 -0.12
CA ASP A 340 31.37 2.69 -0.53
C ASP A 340 31.41 1.77 -1.77
N ALA A 341 30.47 0.82 -1.87
CA ALA A 341 30.26 0.05 -3.10
C ALA A 341 29.81 0.94 -4.28
N ALA A 342 28.99 1.97 -4.04
CA ALA A 342 28.63 2.95 -5.06
C ALA A 342 29.83 3.84 -5.46
N ALA A 343 30.65 4.26 -4.49
CA ALA A 343 31.89 5.00 -4.74
C ALA A 343 32.92 4.17 -5.51
N ALA A 344 33.03 2.86 -5.22
CA ALA A 344 33.86 1.92 -5.97
C ALA A 344 33.34 1.70 -7.40
N LYS A 345 32.03 1.52 -7.58
CA LYS A 345 31.39 1.46 -8.92
C LYS A 345 31.62 2.74 -9.72
N ARG A 346 31.56 3.91 -9.08
CA ARG A 346 31.87 5.21 -9.73
C ARG A 346 33.34 5.31 -10.14
N LYS A 347 34.29 4.96 -9.25
CA LYS A 347 35.73 4.90 -9.57
C LYS A 347 36.02 3.93 -10.72
N LEU A 348 35.30 2.80 -10.78
CA LEU A 348 35.38 1.83 -11.88
C LEU A 348 34.81 2.41 -13.19
N ALA A 349 33.67 3.09 -13.14
CA ALA A 349 33.10 3.77 -14.31
C ALA A 349 34.02 4.89 -14.83
N ASP A 350 34.59 5.72 -13.95
CA ASP A 350 35.58 6.75 -14.30
C ASP A 350 36.87 6.13 -14.90
N ALA A 351 37.27 4.94 -14.45
CA ALA A 351 38.41 4.22 -14.99
C ALA A 351 38.13 3.56 -16.34
N ILE A 352 36.93 2.98 -16.52
CA ILE A 352 36.44 2.46 -17.81
C ILE A 352 36.35 3.61 -18.82
N LEU A 353 35.74 4.74 -18.45
CA LEU A 353 35.61 5.91 -19.32
C LEU A 353 36.98 6.49 -19.71
N LYS A 354 37.96 6.50 -18.81
CA LYS A 354 39.36 6.87 -19.15
C LYS A 354 40.04 5.86 -20.08
N ALA A 355 39.82 4.57 -19.89
CA ALA A 355 40.33 3.53 -20.78
C ALA A 355 39.64 3.56 -22.16
N GLU A 356 38.36 3.91 -22.20
CA GLU A 356 37.56 4.05 -23.41
C GLU A 356 37.97 5.30 -24.22
N ILE A 357 38.25 6.43 -23.55
CA ILE A 357 38.86 7.62 -24.16
C ILE A 357 40.23 7.25 -24.75
N ALA A 358 41.11 6.61 -23.96
CA ALA A 358 42.43 6.18 -24.43
C ALA A 358 42.40 5.10 -25.53
N GLY A 359 41.27 4.39 -25.70
CA GLY A 359 41.02 3.48 -26.82
C GLY A 359 40.44 4.20 -28.05
N LYS A 360 39.57 5.19 -27.84
CA LYS A 360 38.92 5.99 -28.90
C LYS A 360 39.91 6.82 -29.71
N ASP A 361 40.99 7.29 -29.10
CA ASP A 361 42.10 8.00 -29.78
C ASP A 361 42.71 7.23 -30.99
N VAL A 362 42.50 5.91 -31.09
CA VAL A 362 43.03 5.08 -32.19
C VAL A 362 41.98 4.69 -33.24
N GLN A 363 40.68 4.84 -32.95
CA GLN A 363 39.58 4.44 -33.86
C GLN A 363 38.64 5.57 -34.29
N GLY A 364 38.46 6.64 -33.49
CA GLY A 364 37.61 7.78 -33.87
C GLY A 364 38.15 8.54 -35.09
N ILE A 365 39.47 8.78 -35.10
CA ILE A 365 40.20 9.46 -36.18
C ILE A 365 39.94 8.81 -37.55
N THR A 366 39.68 7.50 -37.61
CA THR A 366 39.39 6.79 -38.87
C THR A 366 37.95 6.94 -39.37
N SER A 367 36.94 7.10 -38.51
CA SER A 367 35.55 7.27 -38.95
C SER A 367 35.18 8.72 -39.24
N GLU A 368 35.60 9.66 -38.38
CA GLU A 368 35.28 11.09 -38.55
C GLU A 368 35.90 11.63 -39.85
N ALA A 369 37.14 11.26 -40.16
CA ALA A 369 37.82 11.60 -41.41
C ALA A 369 37.24 10.90 -42.66
N GLU A 370 36.42 9.84 -42.50
CA GLU A 370 35.70 9.22 -43.61
C GLU A 370 34.32 9.86 -43.83
N ASP A 371 33.61 10.26 -42.78
CA ASP A 371 32.33 10.95 -42.90
C ASP A 371 32.48 12.44 -43.27
N GLU A 372 33.49 13.18 -42.77
CA GLU A 372 33.83 14.53 -43.28
C GLU A 372 34.10 14.50 -44.79
N LYS A 373 34.92 13.54 -45.22
CA LYS A 373 35.27 13.30 -46.62
C LYS A 373 34.05 12.91 -47.46
N ARG A 374 33.07 12.23 -46.86
CA ARG A 374 31.79 11.88 -47.49
C ARG A 374 30.86 13.08 -47.61
N GLU A 375 30.77 13.94 -46.58
CA GLU A 375 30.06 15.23 -46.68
C GLU A 375 30.66 16.07 -47.81
N LEU A 376 31.98 16.28 -47.84
CA LEU A 376 32.67 17.07 -48.86
C LEU A 376 32.40 16.56 -50.29
N LEU A 377 32.41 15.24 -50.51
CA LEU A 377 32.08 14.63 -51.81
C LEU A 377 30.61 14.82 -52.22
N ILE A 378 29.69 14.97 -51.27
CA ILE A 378 28.28 15.29 -51.53
C ILE A 378 28.12 16.79 -51.82
N LEU A 379 28.75 17.67 -51.04
CA LEU A 379 28.72 19.12 -51.25
C LEU A 379 29.31 19.51 -52.61
N GLU A 380 30.47 18.93 -52.99
CA GLU A 380 31.08 19.14 -54.31
C GLU A 380 30.17 18.68 -55.46
N ARG A 381 29.43 17.59 -55.26
CA ARG A 381 28.47 17.06 -56.24
C ARG A 381 27.21 17.92 -56.34
N VAL A 382 26.69 18.44 -55.23
CA VAL A 382 25.51 19.32 -55.21
C VAL A 382 25.86 20.67 -55.84
N GLY A 383 27.03 21.26 -55.52
CA GLY A 383 27.46 22.53 -56.14
C GLY A 383 27.62 22.45 -57.66
N LYS A 384 28.06 21.30 -58.18
CA LYS A 384 28.11 21.02 -59.63
C LYS A 384 26.73 20.97 -60.31
N ARG A 385 25.61 20.97 -59.55
CA ARG A 385 24.24 21.04 -60.09
C ARG A 385 23.69 22.46 -60.19
N ARG A 386 24.48 23.50 -59.86
CA ARG A 386 24.07 24.93 -59.91
C ARG A 386 23.40 25.32 -61.23
N ASP A 387 23.86 24.79 -62.37
CA ASP A 387 23.32 25.10 -63.71
C ASP A 387 21.87 24.60 -63.94
N SER A 388 21.32 23.78 -63.05
CA SER A 388 19.92 23.30 -63.13
C SER A 388 18.88 24.28 -62.55
N ILE A 389 19.33 25.36 -61.91
CA ILE A 389 18.49 26.32 -61.17
C ILE A 389 18.32 27.61 -61.97
N ASP A 390 17.11 28.19 -61.98
CA ASP A 390 16.85 29.47 -62.69
C ASP A 390 17.26 30.69 -61.86
N TRP A 391 18.56 31.00 -61.88
CA TRP A 391 19.16 32.15 -61.20
C TRP A 391 18.59 33.51 -61.65
N LYS A 392 17.94 33.60 -62.83
CA LYS A 392 17.26 34.83 -63.26
C LYS A 392 15.95 35.07 -62.49
N LYS A 393 15.41 34.04 -61.85
CA LYS A 393 14.14 34.06 -61.12
C LYS A 393 14.33 34.22 -59.62
N ILE A 394 15.23 33.45 -59.02
CA ILE A 394 15.53 33.55 -57.58
C ILE A 394 16.56 34.64 -57.24
N GLY A 395 17.41 35.00 -58.22
CA GLY A 395 18.51 35.95 -58.03
C GLY A 395 19.80 35.26 -57.56
N GLU A 396 20.93 35.87 -57.90
CA GLU A 396 22.24 35.49 -57.34
C GLU A 396 22.48 36.22 -56.02
N PHE A 397 23.11 35.53 -55.07
CA PHE A 397 23.44 36.10 -53.78
C PHE A 397 24.61 37.10 -53.88
N GLY A 398 24.31 38.38 -53.61
CA GLY A 398 25.29 39.48 -53.62
C GLY A 398 25.55 40.10 -52.23
N GLY A 399 25.19 39.41 -51.16
CA GLY A 399 25.32 39.90 -49.78
C GLY A 399 26.63 39.49 -49.10
N SER A 400 26.91 40.10 -47.94
CA SER A 400 28.07 39.79 -47.10
C SER A 400 27.79 38.71 -46.04
N SER A 401 26.51 38.40 -45.80
CA SER A 401 26.03 37.54 -44.71
C SER A 401 24.86 36.69 -45.21
N SER A 402 24.97 35.36 -45.11
CA SER A 402 23.85 34.44 -45.39
C SER A 402 22.76 34.57 -44.33
N ASP A 403 21.52 34.21 -44.69
CA ASP A 403 20.51 33.88 -43.68
C ASP A 403 20.78 32.49 -43.11
N ASP A 404 20.34 32.24 -41.88
CA ASP A 404 20.31 30.89 -41.31
C ASP A 404 19.04 30.15 -41.76
N LEU A 405 19.17 29.42 -42.85
CA LEU A 405 18.11 28.66 -43.49
C LEU A 405 17.59 27.52 -42.61
N THR A 406 18.30 27.11 -41.54
CA THR A 406 17.83 26.07 -40.61
C THR A 406 16.54 26.45 -39.88
N LEU A 407 16.23 27.75 -39.76
CA LEU A 407 14.96 28.23 -39.19
C LEU A 407 13.74 27.87 -40.07
N ILE A 408 13.94 27.43 -41.33
CA ILE A 408 12.89 26.88 -42.18
C ILE A 408 12.77 25.38 -41.93
N ASN A 409 11.58 24.94 -41.47
CA ASN A 409 11.31 23.55 -41.15
C ASN A 409 11.59 22.62 -42.36
N GLY A 410 12.43 21.61 -42.12
CA GLY A 410 12.93 20.68 -43.13
C GLY A 410 14.33 20.98 -43.68
N ILE A 411 14.97 22.07 -43.26
CA ILE A 411 16.39 22.36 -43.53
C ILE A 411 17.20 22.04 -42.27
N ASP A 412 18.01 20.98 -42.32
CA ASP A 412 19.06 20.71 -41.33
C ASP A 412 20.40 21.38 -41.72
N GLU A 413 21.40 21.38 -40.83
CA GLU A 413 22.72 21.97 -41.10
C GLU A 413 23.34 21.47 -42.41
N PHE A 414 23.22 20.17 -42.71
CA PHE A 414 23.81 19.59 -43.92
C PHE A 414 23.05 20.00 -45.18
N THR A 415 21.73 20.16 -45.09
CA THR A 415 20.87 20.71 -46.13
C THR A 415 21.15 22.20 -46.35
N GLN A 416 21.47 22.96 -45.30
CA GLN A 416 22.01 24.32 -45.38
C GLN A 416 23.39 24.34 -46.06
N LYS A 417 24.36 23.49 -45.65
CA LYS A 417 25.66 23.34 -46.34
C LYS A 417 25.48 23.03 -47.82
N LYS A 418 24.52 22.16 -48.19
CA LYS A 418 24.17 21.83 -49.57
C LYS A 418 23.54 23.00 -50.35
N LEU A 419 22.60 23.74 -49.75
CA LEU A 419 21.99 24.93 -50.34
C LEU A 419 23.03 26.02 -50.62
N ASN A 420 23.89 26.30 -49.64
CA ASN A 420 25.03 27.20 -49.77
C ASN A 420 25.98 26.74 -50.89
N SER A 421 26.29 25.44 -50.97
CA SER A 421 27.10 24.86 -52.06
C SER A 421 26.45 24.99 -53.45
N LEU A 422 25.11 24.94 -53.51
CA LEU A 422 24.32 25.12 -54.74
C LEU A 422 24.24 26.61 -55.18
N GLY A 423 24.44 27.55 -54.25
CA GLY A 423 24.38 29.00 -54.47
C GLY A 423 23.17 29.71 -53.83
N VAL A 424 22.43 29.03 -52.95
CA VAL A 424 21.26 29.56 -52.23
C VAL A 424 21.65 29.83 -50.78
N PHE A 425 21.68 31.10 -50.40
CA PHE A 425 22.18 31.58 -49.10
C PHE A 425 21.19 32.48 -48.35
N SER A 426 19.99 32.75 -48.92
CA SER A 426 19.02 33.67 -48.30
C SER A 426 17.56 33.24 -48.46
N TYR A 427 16.74 33.70 -47.52
CA TYR A 427 15.28 33.61 -47.61
C TYR A 427 14.74 34.37 -48.84
N GLU A 428 15.45 35.42 -49.29
CA GLU A 428 15.11 36.18 -50.50
C GLU A 428 15.18 35.32 -51.78
N GLN A 429 16.13 34.37 -51.83
CA GLN A 429 16.21 33.41 -52.94
C GLN A 429 15.13 32.31 -52.82
N LEU A 430 14.91 31.76 -51.62
CA LEU A 430 13.91 30.70 -51.39
C LEU A 430 12.46 31.20 -51.62
N SER A 431 12.13 32.41 -51.16
CA SER A 431 10.81 33.04 -51.33
C SER A 431 10.41 33.30 -52.79
N ARG A 432 11.39 33.34 -53.71
CA ARG A 432 11.18 33.54 -55.15
C ARG A 432 11.02 32.25 -55.95
N MET A 433 11.18 31.08 -55.33
CA MET A 433 10.98 29.80 -56.01
C MET A 433 9.53 29.59 -56.41
N ASP A 434 9.28 29.29 -57.69
CA ASP A 434 8.02 28.67 -58.11
C ASP A 434 8.10 27.14 -57.99
N SER A 435 6.98 26.44 -58.22
CA SER A 435 6.91 24.97 -58.17
C SER A 435 7.97 24.28 -59.06
N THR A 436 8.28 24.85 -60.23
CA THR A 436 9.36 24.37 -61.12
C THR A 436 10.73 24.48 -60.45
N THR A 437 11.06 25.67 -59.92
CA THR A 437 12.36 25.96 -59.31
C THR A 437 12.54 25.18 -58.01
N ALA A 438 11.49 25.11 -57.18
CA ALA A 438 11.47 24.32 -55.95
C ALA A 438 11.72 22.83 -56.23
N LYS A 439 11.16 22.28 -57.31
CA LYS A 439 11.48 20.92 -57.76
C LYS A 439 12.95 20.79 -58.22
N ASN A 440 13.45 21.72 -59.03
CA ASN A 440 14.84 21.66 -59.47
C ASN A 440 15.83 21.76 -58.29
N VAL A 441 15.53 22.58 -57.27
CA VAL A 441 16.30 22.66 -56.01
C VAL A 441 16.21 21.33 -55.25
N ASN A 442 15.02 20.76 -55.08
CA ASN A 442 14.83 19.45 -54.44
C ASN A 442 15.70 18.36 -55.08
N ASP A 443 15.66 18.28 -56.41
CA ASP A 443 16.38 17.28 -57.20
C ASP A 443 17.89 17.59 -57.25
N ALA A 444 18.29 18.86 -57.07
CA ALA A 444 19.69 19.27 -56.95
C ALA A 444 20.31 18.94 -55.57
N LEU A 445 19.54 19.02 -54.49
CA LEU A 445 19.97 18.69 -53.12
C LEU A 445 20.07 17.18 -52.84
N GLU A 446 19.73 16.34 -53.83
CA GLU A 446 19.60 14.88 -53.72
C GLU A 446 18.56 14.44 -52.67
N MET A 447 17.46 15.20 -52.53
CA MET A 447 16.36 14.92 -51.59
C MET A 447 15.30 13.97 -52.20
N LEU A 448 14.42 13.44 -51.35
CA LEU A 448 13.24 12.69 -51.79
C LEU A 448 12.35 13.58 -52.71
N PRO A 449 11.74 13.04 -53.79
CA PRO A 449 11.03 13.85 -54.78
C PRO A 449 9.91 14.71 -54.19
N GLY A 450 10.03 16.03 -54.34
CA GLY A 450 9.00 17.01 -53.96
C GLY A 450 9.06 17.51 -52.51
N LYS A 451 10.03 17.08 -51.69
CA LYS A 451 10.12 17.44 -50.26
C LYS A 451 10.17 18.95 -50.00
N VAL A 452 10.85 19.72 -50.85
CA VAL A 452 10.90 21.21 -50.77
C VAL A 452 9.52 21.86 -50.92
N ILE A 453 8.62 21.23 -51.68
CA ILE A 453 7.24 21.70 -51.90
C ILE A 453 6.31 21.18 -50.79
N GLU A 454 6.49 19.93 -50.37
CA GLU A 454 5.79 19.32 -49.22
C GLU A 454 6.00 20.13 -47.93
N MET A 455 7.24 20.57 -47.69
CA MET A 455 7.64 21.41 -46.55
C MET A 455 7.42 22.91 -46.78
N ASP A 456 6.78 23.30 -47.88
CA ASP A 456 6.33 24.69 -48.10
C ASP A 456 7.43 25.77 -47.95
N TRP A 457 8.70 25.44 -48.27
CA TRP A 457 9.87 26.29 -47.99
C TRP A 457 9.73 27.72 -48.54
N THR A 458 9.13 27.88 -49.73
CA THR A 458 8.84 29.20 -50.32
C THR A 458 7.98 30.07 -49.39
N LYS A 459 6.94 29.50 -48.76
CA LYS A 459 6.06 30.22 -47.84
C LYS A 459 6.79 30.56 -46.54
N GLN A 460 7.50 29.59 -45.97
CA GLN A 460 8.29 29.81 -44.75
C GLN A 460 9.33 30.93 -44.95
N ALA A 461 10.03 30.94 -46.08
CA ALA A 461 10.99 31.98 -46.43
C ALA A 461 10.35 33.38 -46.58
N ILE A 462 9.12 33.48 -47.08
CA ILE A 462 8.37 34.76 -47.10
C ILE A 462 8.14 35.24 -45.66
N THR A 463 7.64 34.37 -44.78
CA THR A 463 7.40 34.72 -43.37
C THR A 463 8.69 35.12 -42.64
N MET A 464 9.83 34.48 -42.92
CA MET A 464 11.12 34.88 -42.33
C MET A 464 11.61 36.26 -42.79
N LEU A 465 11.30 36.66 -44.03
CA LEU A 465 11.56 38.02 -44.51
C LEU A 465 10.62 39.05 -43.86
N GLU A 466 9.36 38.70 -43.62
CA GLU A 466 8.41 39.55 -42.91
C GLU A 466 8.86 39.77 -41.45
N LEU A 467 9.29 38.70 -40.76
CA LEU A 467 9.84 38.78 -39.40
C LEU A 467 11.10 39.66 -39.34
N LYS A 468 12.12 39.41 -40.19
CA LYS A 468 13.32 40.28 -40.27
C LYS A 468 13.00 41.73 -40.68
N GLY A 469 11.86 41.98 -41.31
CA GLY A 469 11.32 43.31 -41.59
C GLY A 469 10.77 44.01 -40.34
N VAL A 470 10.11 43.26 -39.45
CA VAL A 470 9.64 43.74 -38.14
C VAL A 470 10.83 43.94 -37.18
N ASP A 471 11.81 43.05 -37.19
CA ASP A 471 13.00 43.16 -36.33
C ASP A 471 13.76 44.46 -36.60
N LYS A 472 13.92 44.87 -37.86
CA LYS A 472 14.53 46.17 -38.22
C LYS A 472 13.73 47.40 -37.81
N ALA A 473 12.46 47.25 -37.40
CA ALA A 473 11.69 48.30 -36.76
C ALA A 473 11.80 48.29 -35.22
N SER A 474 12.14 47.13 -34.63
CA SER A 474 12.33 46.95 -33.18
C SER A 474 13.79 47.10 -32.72
N SER A 475 14.78 46.82 -33.57
CA SER A 475 16.22 46.75 -33.27
C SER A 475 16.90 48.10 -32.99
N SER A 476 16.14 49.05 -32.45
CA SER A 476 16.68 50.24 -31.77
C SER A 476 17.09 49.96 -30.33
N LEU A 477 16.74 48.78 -29.79
CA LEU A 477 17.05 48.35 -28.42
C LEU A 477 17.45 46.87 -28.37
N ILE A 478 18.72 46.65 -27.98
CA ILE A 478 19.26 45.44 -27.32
C ILE A 478 19.53 44.22 -28.23
N GLU A 479 20.79 44.12 -28.69
CA GLU A 479 21.55 42.86 -28.78
C GLU A 479 21.76 42.32 -27.33
N ASP A 480 21.80 41.02 -27.03
CA ASP A 480 22.71 40.02 -27.61
C ASP A 480 22.18 38.56 -27.51
N GLU A 481 22.97 37.59 -27.99
CA GLU A 481 22.54 36.23 -28.42
C GLU A 481 22.38 35.10 -27.36
N SER A 482 21.83 33.97 -27.86
CA SER A 482 22.02 32.56 -27.46
C SER A 482 21.09 31.95 -26.39
N ASP A 483 20.17 31.09 -26.85
CA ASP A 483 19.18 30.37 -26.01
C ASP A 483 19.14 28.86 -26.38
N GLU A 484 20.21 28.11 -26.08
CA GLU A 484 20.24 26.64 -26.26
C GLU A 484 21.04 25.87 -25.18
N VAL A 485 21.17 26.41 -23.95
CA VAL A 485 21.84 25.72 -22.81
C VAL A 485 21.08 25.90 -21.48
N PHE A 486 19.74 25.90 -21.52
CA PHE A 486 18.95 26.47 -20.42
C PHE A 486 18.52 25.54 -19.26
N ALA A 487 18.74 24.23 -19.34
CA ALA A 487 18.30 23.29 -18.29
C ALA A 487 19.14 23.39 -16.99
N ASP A 488 20.47 23.31 -17.08
CA ASP A 488 21.34 23.29 -15.89
C ASP A 488 21.73 24.70 -15.40
N LEU A 489 21.78 25.71 -16.28
CA LEU A 489 22.20 27.07 -15.91
C LEU A 489 21.12 27.84 -15.14
N SER A 490 19.84 27.59 -15.41
CA SER A 490 18.72 28.31 -14.79
C SER A 490 18.57 28.01 -13.30
N ALA A 491 18.88 26.79 -12.85
CA ALA A 491 18.87 26.44 -11.42
C ALA A 491 19.90 27.26 -10.59
N ALA A 492 21.00 27.68 -11.22
CA ALA A 492 22.01 28.55 -10.60
C ALA A 492 21.59 30.03 -10.53
N GLN A 493 20.60 30.45 -11.34
CA GLN A 493 20.05 31.81 -11.35
C GLN A 493 18.95 32.02 -10.29
N ILE A 494 18.47 30.96 -9.63
CA ILE A 494 17.47 31.04 -8.55
C ILE A 494 18.05 31.84 -7.36
N LYS A 495 17.38 32.92 -6.95
CA LYS A 495 17.84 33.81 -5.86
C LYS A 495 17.62 33.19 -4.47
N TRP A 496 18.40 32.17 -4.13
CA TRP A 496 18.31 31.44 -2.85
C TRP A 496 18.40 32.31 -1.60
N ALA A 497 19.07 33.47 -1.66
CA ALA A 497 19.14 34.45 -0.56
C ALA A 497 17.81 35.20 -0.32
N GLN A 498 16.93 35.27 -1.33
CA GLN A 498 15.63 35.94 -1.29
C GLN A 498 14.52 34.97 -0.87
N ILE A 499 14.44 33.80 -1.52
CA ILE A 499 13.43 32.78 -1.21
C ILE A 499 13.76 31.98 0.06
N GLY A 500 15.05 31.91 0.44
CA GLY A 500 15.51 31.16 1.60
C GLY A 500 15.53 29.64 1.39
N LYS A 501 15.88 28.94 2.48
CA LYS A 501 15.91 27.47 2.55
C LYS A 501 14.79 26.98 3.45
N ALA A 502 14.16 25.85 3.11
CA ALA A 502 13.16 25.20 3.96
C ALA A 502 13.72 24.79 5.35
N GLY A 503 15.01 24.43 5.42
CA GLY A 503 15.60 23.81 6.61
C GLY A 503 14.93 22.46 6.90
N ASP A 504 14.84 22.10 8.18
CA ASP A 504 14.26 20.85 8.65
C ASP A 504 12.72 20.92 8.78
N ARG A 505 12.08 21.93 8.19
CA ARG A 505 10.62 22.08 8.17
C ARG A 505 9.98 20.97 7.33
N LYS A 506 8.87 20.43 7.83
CA LYS A 506 7.95 19.58 7.06
C LYS A 506 7.60 20.30 5.75
N SER A 507 7.66 19.58 4.63
CA SER A 507 7.35 20.14 3.32
C SER A 507 5.86 20.38 3.15
N ASP A 508 5.49 21.50 2.54
CA ASP A 508 4.10 21.82 2.18
C ASP A 508 3.64 20.98 0.98
N ASP A 509 2.33 20.94 0.74
CA ASP A 509 1.75 20.38 -0.48
C ASP A 509 1.63 21.45 -1.57
N LEU A 510 2.68 21.58 -2.37
CA LEU A 510 2.75 22.58 -3.44
C LEU A 510 1.69 22.37 -4.53
N THR A 511 1.00 21.21 -4.59
CA THR A 511 -0.08 20.97 -5.57
C THR A 511 -1.35 21.79 -5.31
N GLN A 512 -1.48 22.40 -4.12
CA GLN A 512 -2.53 23.39 -3.84
C GLN A 512 -2.39 24.68 -4.69
N ILE A 513 -1.22 24.91 -5.30
CA ILE A 513 -0.96 26.04 -6.22
C ILE A 513 -1.34 25.65 -7.65
N LYS A 514 -2.28 26.39 -8.25
CA LYS A 514 -2.78 26.07 -9.60
C LYS A 514 -1.66 26.14 -10.63
N GLY A 515 -1.44 25.02 -11.30
CA GLY A 515 -0.40 24.83 -12.30
C GLY A 515 0.80 24.00 -11.83
N VAL A 516 0.88 23.66 -10.54
CA VAL A 516 1.79 22.67 -9.96
C VAL A 516 1.09 21.31 -9.90
N ASP A 517 1.49 20.38 -10.75
CA ASP A 517 1.10 18.97 -10.66
C ASP A 517 2.08 18.17 -9.78
N ALA A 518 1.81 16.87 -9.56
CA ALA A 518 2.64 16.01 -8.72
C ALA A 518 4.07 15.80 -9.25
N GLU A 519 4.31 15.94 -10.56
CA GLU A 519 5.65 15.87 -11.15
C GLU A 519 6.41 17.19 -10.95
N THR A 520 5.73 18.31 -11.18
CA THR A 520 6.22 19.67 -10.92
C THR A 520 6.58 19.84 -9.44
N GLN A 521 5.74 19.35 -8.52
CA GLN A 521 6.04 19.30 -7.09
C GLN A 521 7.29 18.46 -6.80
N LYS A 522 7.49 17.30 -7.44
CA LYS A 522 8.70 16.49 -7.26
C LYS A 522 9.95 17.24 -7.74
N LYS A 523 9.90 17.88 -8.91
CA LYS A 523 11.00 18.70 -9.45
C LYS A 523 11.35 19.88 -8.53
N LEU A 524 10.35 20.64 -8.05
CA LEU A 524 10.53 21.68 -7.03
C LEU A 524 11.20 21.14 -5.75
N LYS A 525 10.72 19.99 -5.25
CA LYS A 525 11.26 19.36 -4.03
C LYS A 525 12.67 18.79 -4.21
N VAL A 526 13.08 18.44 -5.43
CA VAL A 526 14.48 18.12 -5.80
C VAL A 526 15.34 19.37 -5.84
N LEU A 527 14.87 20.46 -6.49
CA LEU A 527 15.56 21.76 -6.51
C LEU A 527 15.74 22.38 -5.11
N GLY A 528 14.96 21.96 -4.11
CA GLY A 528 15.03 22.45 -2.73
C GLY A 528 13.97 23.51 -2.40
N ILE A 529 12.97 23.69 -3.27
CA ILE A 529 11.77 24.50 -3.03
C ILE A 529 10.69 23.56 -2.48
N ARG A 530 10.40 23.68 -1.18
CA ARG A 530 9.57 22.72 -0.43
C ARG A 530 8.43 23.35 0.36
N THR A 531 8.39 24.69 0.45
CA THR A 531 7.38 25.41 1.23
C THR A 531 6.74 26.56 0.45
N TYR A 532 5.51 26.93 0.84
CA TYR A 532 4.84 28.14 0.35
C TYR A 532 5.65 29.40 0.71
N ASP A 533 6.37 29.40 1.84
CA ASP A 533 7.25 30.49 2.29
C ASP A 533 8.41 30.77 1.31
N GLN A 534 8.91 29.76 0.60
CA GLN A 534 9.90 29.96 -0.47
C GLN A 534 9.25 30.52 -1.75
N LEU A 535 8.09 29.99 -2.15
CA LEU A 535 7.40 30.40 -3.38
C LEU A 535 6.80 31.82 -3.27
N SER A 536 6.27 32.22 -2.11
CA SER A 536 5.66 33.54 -1.89
C SER A 536 6.64 34.70 -1.94
N ARG A 537 7.95 34.41 -1.85
CA ARG A 537 9.06 35.36 -1.89
C ARG A 537 9.69 35.53 -3.27
N MET A 538 9.25 34.77 -4.29
CA MET A 538 9.78 34.90 -5.65
C MET A 538 9.41 36.27 -6.25
N ASP A 539 10.39 36.94 -6.84
CA ASP A 539 10.17 38.01 -7.82
C ASP A 539 10.06 37.43 -9.24
N THR A 540 9.74 38.27 -10.22
CA THR A 540 9.59 37.85 -11.63
C THR A 540 10.83 37.16 -12.18
N GLU A 541 12.03 37.58 -11.76
CA GLU A 541 13.31 37.02 -12.19
C GLU A 541 13.56 35.63 -11.57
N THR A 542 13.32 35.46 -10.26
CA THR A 542 13.41 34.14 -9.62
C THR A 542 12.35 33.18 -10.14
N ALA A 543 11.13 33.66 -10.41
CA ALA A 543 10.06 32.87 -11.00
C ALA A 543 10.42 32.38 -12.41
N GLU A 544 11.22 33.15 -13.17
CA GLU A 544 11.68 32.76 -14.50
C GLU A 544 12.88 31.80 -14.44
N ALA A 545 13.81 31.98 -13.50
CA ALA A 545 14.83 30.98 -13.19
C ALA A 545 14.21 29.63 -12.79
N VAL A 546 13.09 29.65 -12.05
CA VAL A 546 12.30 28.46 -11.72
C VAL A 546 11.53 27.89 -12.93
N ASN A 547 11.03 28.71 -13.87
CA ASN A 547 10.49 28.19 -15.15
C ASN A 547 11.55 27.38 -15.90
N GLY A 548 12.75 27.95 -16.08
CA GLY A 548 13.87 27.29 -16.76
C GLY A 548 14.28 25.99 -16.08
N ALA A 549 14.49 26.02 -14.77
CA ALA A 549 14.92 24.86 -13.98
C ALA A 549 13.88 23.73 -13.90
N LEU A 550 12.62 24.00 -14.28
CA LEU A 550 11.55 23.01 -14.39
C LEU A 550 11.32 22.54 -15.85
N GLY A 551 12.00 23.12 -16.84
CA GLY A 551 11.80 22.85 -18.27
C GLY A 551 10.45 23.38 -18.79
N MET A 552 9.95 24.48 -18.22
CA MET A 552 8.62 25.03 -18.52
C MET A 552 8.70 26.20 -19.51
N MET A 553 7.66 26.36 -20.34
CA MET A 553 7.57 27.49 -21.28
C MET A 553 7.73 28.86 -20.58
N PRO A 554 8.49 29.81 -21.16
CA PRO A 554 8.76 31.10 -20.55
C PRO A 554 7.54 31.85 -20.03
N GLY A 555 7.69 32.41 -18.83
CA GLY A 555 6.69 33.14 -18.08
C GLY A 555 5.62 32.28 -17.42
N ARG A 556 5.60 30.92 -17.52
CA ARG A 556 4.48 30.10 -17.00
C ARG A 556 4.26 30.27 -15.48
N VAL A 557 5.28 30.11 -14.64
CA VAL A 557 5.21 30.35 -13.17
C VAL A 557 4.64 31.74 -12.85
N SER A 558 5.14 32.78 -13.51
CA SER A 558 4.72 34.17 -13.34
C SER A 558 3.28 34.42 -13.81
N LYS A 559 2.90 33.92 -14.99
CA LYS A 559 1.54 34.00 -15.57
C LYS A 559 0.52 33.24 -14.71
N MET A 560 0.94 32.14 -14.07
CA MET A 560 0.15 31.35 -13.12
C MET A 560 0.19 31.90 -11.69
N MET A 561 0.82 33.06 -11.45
CA MET A 561 0.77 33.78 -10.18
C MET A 561 1.18 32.94 -8.95
N TRP A 562 2.15 32.02 -9.10
CA TRP A 562 2.51 31.07 -8.03
C TRP A 562 2.94 31.77 -6.73
N ALA A 563 3.62 32.91 -6.80
CA ALA A 563 4.01 33.67 -5.62
C ALA A 563 2.80 34.26 -4.87
N GLN A 564 1.81 34.81 -5.60
CA GLN A 564 0.56 35.29 -4.98
C GLN A 564 -0.28 34.13 -4.42
N GLN A 565 -0.37 33.00 -5.13
CA GLN A 565 -1.08 31.81 -4.66
C GLN A 565 -0.43 31.22 -3.40
N ALA A 566 0.90 31.04 -3.40
CA ALA A 566 1.64 30.56 -2.24
C ALA A 566 1.43 31.46 -1.02
N LYS A 567 1.45 32.79 -1.22
CA LYS A 567 1.16 33.74 -0.13
C LYS A 567 -0.25 33.55 0.44
N ALA A 568 -1.25 33.41 -0.42
CA ALA A 568 -2.65 33.15 -0.03
C ALA A 568 -2.91 31.74 0.55
N LEU A 569 -1.88 30.90 0.67
CA LEU A 569 -1.89 29.62 1.37
C LEU A 569 -1.07 29.66 2.70
N MET A 570 -0.56 30.84 3.06
CA MET A 570 0.16 31.11 4.33
C MET A 570 -0.61 32.04 5.28
N ASP A 571 -1.59 32.79 4.75
CA ASP A 571 -2.50 33.70 5.48
C ASP A 571 -3.76 32.94 5.97
#